data_AF-A0A0P9D0I1-F1
#
_entry.id   AF-A0A0P9D0I1-F1
#
_cell.length_a   1.000
_cell.length_b   1.000
_cell.length_c   1.000
_cell.angle_alpha   90.00
_cell.angle_beta   90.00
_cell.angle_gamma   90.00
#
_symmetry.space_group_name_H-M   'P 1'
#
loop_
_entity.id
_entity.type
_entity.pdbx_description
1 polymer ?
#
loop_
_entity_poly.entity_id
_entity_poly.type
_entity_poly.pdbx_seq_one_letter_code
_entity_poly.pdbx_strand_id
1 'polypeptide(L)' 'TGLDFAHFAALYGARYTRVSGWDEFRAAVGAGVGGRGLHIVEVPTERASNVALHREFWPRVSAALRDAGLVE' A
#
# COMPACT_ATOMS: atom_id res chain seq x y z
N THR A 1 15.50 2.62 4.48
CA THR A 1 16.31 2.39 3.26
C THR A 1 15.42 2.64 2.07
N GLY A 2 15.83 3.50 1.14
CA GLY A 2 15.08 3.76 -0.10
C GLY A 2 15.77 3.01 -1.23
N LEU A 3 15.25 1.85 -1.59
CA LEU A 3 15.69 1.15 -2.80
C LEU A 3 14.99 1.81 -3.98
N ASP A 4 15.73 2.14 -5.04
CA ASP A 4 15.11 2.63 -6.27
C ASP A 4 14.61 1.45 -7.09
N PHE A 5 13.30 1.20 -7.02
CA PHE A 5 12.64 0.10 -7.72
C PHE A 5 12.50 0.35 -9.22
N ALA A 6 12.70 1.57 -9.72
CA ALA A 6 12.61 1.87 -11.14
C ALA A 6 13.67 1.09 -11.94
N HIS A 7 14.89 1.00 -11.41
CA HIS A 7 15.99 0.25 -12.02
C HIS A 7 15.70 -1.25 -12.07
N PHE A 8 15.11 -1.80 -11.01
CA PHE A 8 14.73 -3.22 -10.96
C PHE A 8 13.58 -3.51 -11.94
N ALA A 9 12.58 -2.64 -12.01
CA ALA A 9 11.50 -2.77 -12.96
C ALA A 9 12.01 -2.77 -14.42
N ALA A 10 12.94 -1.86 -14.74
CA ALA A 10 13.55 -1.78 -16.06
C ALA A 10 14.26 -3.08 -16.48
N LEU A 11 14.97 -3.74 -15.54
CA LEU A 11 15.67 -5.01 -15.81
C LEU A 11 14.71 -6.11 -16.32
N TYR A 12 13.48 -6.14 -15.83
CA TYR A 12 12.46 -7.12 -16.21
C TYR A 12 11.48 -6.60 -17.27
N GLY A 13 11.73 -5.42 -17.84
CA GLY A 13 10.82 -4.79 -18.81
C GLY A 13 9.45 -4.42 -18.20
N ALA A 14 9.38 -4.24 -16.89
CA ALA A 14 8.17 -3.85 -16.19
C ALA A 14 7.92 -2.34 -16.31
N ARG A 15 6.65 -1.95 -16.39
CA ARG A 15 6.25 -0.56 -16.20
C ARG A 15 6.26 -0.25 -14.71
N TYR A 16 7.03 0.75 -14.30
CA TYR A 16 7.07 1.23 -12.93
C TYR A 16 6.29 2.53 -12.77
N THR A 17 5.54 2.67 -11.70
CA THR A 17 4.82 3.90 -11.33
C THR A 17 4.91 4.11 -9.83
N ARG A 18 5.51 5.22 -9.41
CA ARG A 18 5.51 5.68 -8.03
C ARG A 18 4.36 6.64 -7.84
N VAL A 19 3.42 6.32 -6.96
CA VAL A 19 2.22 7.15 -6.75
C VAL A 19 2.38 8.04 -5.52
N SER A 20 1.75 9.21 -5.56
CA SER A 20 1.73 10.21 -4.48
C SER A 20 0.36 10.33 -3.81
N GLY A 21 -0.67 9.70 -4.38
CA GLY A 21 -2.03 9.78 -3.87
C GLY A 21 -2.99 8.79 -4.52
N TRP A 22 -4.25 8.83 -4.06
CA TRP A 22 -5.27 7.86 -4.42
C TRP A 22 -5.71 7.90 -5.87
N ASP A 23 -5.72 9.08 -6.51
CA ASP A 23 -6.08 9.20 -7.93
C ASP A 23 -5.03 8.54 -8.83
N GLU A 24 -3.75 8.82 -8.56
CA GLU A 24 -2.63 8.18 -9.26
C GLU A 24 -2.61 6.67 -9.01
N PHE A 25 -2.87 6.23 -7.78
CA PHE A 25 -3.01 4.81 -7.45
C PHE A 25 -4.09 4.11 -8.27
N ARG A 26 -5.31 4.68 -8.29
CA ARG A 26 -6.43 4.11 -9.07
C ARG A 26 -6.10 4.04 -10.55
N ALA A 27 -5.51 5.10 -11.11
CA ALA A 27 -5.11 5.14 -12.50
C ALA A 27 -4.03 4.08 -12.83
N ALA A 28 -2.99 3.97 -11.99
CA ALA A 28 -1.89 3.02 -12.19
C ALA A 28 -2.35 1.57 -12.10
N VAL A 29 -3.18 1.24 -11.11
CA VAL A 29 -3.77 -0.11 -10.97
C VAL A 29 -4.71 -0.40 -12.13
N GLY A 30 -5.56 0.55 -12.53
CA GLY A 30 -6.45 0.39 -13.68
C GLY A 30 -5.68 0.11 -14.98
N ALA A 31 -4.58 0.83 -15.21
CA ALA A 31 -3.70 0.61 -16.36
C ALA A 31 -3.01 -0.77 -16.33
N GLY A 32 -2.66 -1.27 -15.15
CA GLY A 32 -2.06 -2.59 -14.98
C GLY A 32 -3.06 -3.74 -15.22
N VAL A 33 -4.26 -3.63 -14.64
CA VAL A 33 -5.31 -4.66 -14.76
C VAL A 33 -5.87 -4.73 -16.18
N GLY A 34 -6.07 -3.58 -16.84
CA GLY A 34 -6.56 -3.53 -18.23
C GLY A 34 -5.46 -3.71 -19.28
N GLY A 35 -4.20 -3.66 -18.87
CA GLY A 35 -3.03 -3.70 -19.76
C GLY A 35 -2.43 -5.09 -19.93
N ARG A 36 -1.35 -5.16 -20.72
CA ARG A 36 -0.47 -6.33 -20.81
C ARG A 36 0.87 -6.03 -20.16
N GLY A 37 1.62 -7.08 -19.85
CA GLY A 37 2.95 -6.98 -19.26
C GLY A 37 2.94 -6.84 -17.73
N LEU A 38 4.13 -6.66 -17.15
CA LEU A 38 4.31 -6.49 -15.71
C LEU A 38 4.22 -5.01 -15.35
N HIS A 39 3.39 -4.68 -14.36
CA HIS A 39 3.24 -3.34 -13.81
C HIS A 39 3.60 -3.38 -12.32
N ILE A 40 4.48 -2.48 -11.89
CA ILE A 40 4.89 -2.31 -10.50
C ILE A 40 4.42 -0.93 -10.06
N VAL A 41 3.54 -0.90 -9.07
CA VAL A 41 3.02 0.33 -8.45
C VAL A 41 3.64 0.47 -7.06
N GLU A 42 4.55 1.42 -6.87
CA GLU A 42 5.09 1.74 -5.55
C GLU A 42 4.17 2.75 -4.85
N VAL A 43 3.69 2.37 -3.66
CA VAL A 43 2.86 3.22 -2.79
C VAL A 43 3.70 3.60 -1.56
N PRO A 44 4.33 4.78 -1.53
CA PRO A 44 5.10 5.22 -0.39
C PRO A 44 4.20 5.42 0.84
N THR A 45 4.60 4.89 1.98
CA THR A 45 3.94 5.10 3.27
C THR A 45 4.91 5.72 4.27
N GLU A 46 4.39 6.49 5.23
CA GLU A 46 5.19 7.00 6.34
C GLU A 46 5.10 6.03 7.54
N ARG A 47 6.25 5.55 8.01
CA ARG A 47 6.34 4.48 9.01
C ARG A 47 5.88 4.94 10.39
N ALA A 48 6.26 6.13 10.83
CA ALA A 48 5.89 6.66 12.13
C ALA A 48 4.36 6.92 12.22
N SER A 49 3.75 7.44 11.16
CA SER A 49 2.32 7.62 10.99
C SER A 49 1.60 6.28 11.08
N ASN A 50 2.10 5.25 10.38
CA ASN A 50 1.50 3.92 10.47
C ASN A 50 1.55 3.35 11.91
N VAL A 51 2.68 3.51 12.61
CA VAL A 51 2.80 3.10 14.02
C VAL A 51 1.84 3.89 14.91
N ALA A 52 1.71 5.20 14.71
CA ALA A 52 0.80 6.04 15.47
C ALA A 52 -0.66 5.63 15.27
N LEU A 53 -1.08 5.41 14.01
CA LEU A 53 -2.42 4.94 13.67
C LEU A 53 -2.71 3.59 14.32
N HIS A 54 -1.79 2.63 14.25
CA HIS A 54 -1.96 1.34 14.92
C HIS A 54 -2.12 1.51 16.43
N ARG A 55 -1.29 2.33 17.09
CA ARG A 55 -1.41 2.58 18.54
C ARG A 55 -2.76 3.19 18.92
N GLU A 56 -3.31 4.06 18.08
CA GLU A 56 -4.61 4.68 18.31
C GLU A 56 -5.77 3.69 18.14
N PHE A 57 -5.78 2.94 17.03
CA PHE A 57 -6.94 2.12 16.67
C PHE A 57 -6.96 0.77 17.35
N TRP A 58 -5.81 0.17 17.67
CA TRP A 58 -5.78 -1.20 18.20
C TRP A 58 -6.57 -1.39 19.49
N PRO A 59 -6.49 -0.49 20.48
CA PRO A 59 -7.34 -0.59 21.68
C PRO A 59 -8.83 -0.50 21.36
N ARG A 60 -9.21 0.36 20.40
CA ARG A 60 -10.61 0.57 19.99
C ARG A 60 -11.18 -0.64 19.28
N VAL A 61 -10.41 -1.22 18.35
CA VAL A 61 -10.77 -2.45 17.64
C VAL A 61 -10.89 -3.61 18.62
N SER A 62 -9.91 -3.81 19.51
CA SER A 62 -9.94 -4.88 20.50
C SER A 62 -11.13 -4.75 21.46
N ALA A 63 -11.50 -3.54 21.88
CA ALA A 63 -12.70 -3.32 22.68
C ALA A 63 -13.97 -3.69 21.91
N ALA A 64 -14.12 -3.20 20.67
CA ALA A 64 -15.28 -3.51 19.85
C ALA A 64 -15.44 -5.01 19.57
N LEU A 65 -14.33 -5.74 19.37
CA LEU A 65 -14.35 -7.19 19.17
C LEU A 65 -14.76 -7.94 20.44
N ARG A 66 -14.31 -7.51 21.63
CA ARG A 66 -14.75 -8.08 22.91
C ARG A 66 -16.23 -7.82 23.16
N ASP A 67 -16.69 -6.60 22.92
CA ASP A 67 -18.10 -6.23 23.07
C ASP A 67 -19.01 -7.04 22.13
N ALA A 68 -18.50 -7.38 20.94
CA ALA A 68 -19.17 -8.26 19.98
C ALA A 68 -19.07 -9.76 20.31
N GLY A 69 -18.35 -10.15 21.37
CA GLY A 69 -18.13 -11.55 21.76
C GLY A 69 -17.29 -12.35 20.76
N LEU A 70 -16.49 -11.68 19.92
CA LEU A 70 -15.69 -12.30 18.87
C LEU A 70 -14.27 -12.67 19.36
N VAL A 71 -13.84 -12.10 20.48
CA VAL A 71 -12.55 -12.39 21.15
C VAL A 71 -12.74 -12.31 22.67
N GLU A 72 -11.91 -13.04 23.44
CA GLU A 72 -11.86 -12.98 24.91
C GLU A 72 -11.35 -11.61 25.44
#